data_AF-A0AA91E9L7-F1
#
_entry.id   AF-A0AA91E9L7-F1
#
_cell.length_a   1.000
_cell.length_b   1.000
_cell.length_c   1.000
_cell.angle_alpha   90.00
_cell.angle_beta   90.00
_cell.angle_gamma   90.00
#
_symmetry.space_group_name_H-M   'P 1'
#
loop_
_entity.id
_entity.type
_entity.pdbx_description
1 polymer ?
#
loop_
_entity_poly.entity_id
_entity_poly.type
_entity_poly.pdbx_seq_one_letter_code
_entity_poly.pdbx_strand_id
1 'polypeptide(L)' 'MRKGEKIKVMSTGQVYNADRLGIFTPKRVERDTLHCGEVGWLVCAIKDITGAPVGDTLTTSRMPADKALPGFKK' A
#
# COMPACT_ATOMS: atom_id res chain seq x y z
N MET A 1 5.99 -1.13 6.37
CA MET A 1 5.78 -1.89 5.12
C MET A 1 7.14 -2.16 4.48
N ARG A 2 7.42 -3.40 4.09
CA ARG A 2 8.70 -3.77 3.45
C ARG A 2 8.52 -4.25 2.01
N LYS A 3 9.57 -4.13 1.20
CA LYS A 3 9.63 -4.68 -0.16
C LYS A 3 9.49 -6.21 -0.09
N GLY A 4 8.71 -6.77 -1.01
CA GLY A 4 8.37 -8.20 -1.07
C GLY A 4 7.29 -8.65 -0.10
N GLU A 5 6.76 -7.76 0.74
CA GLU A 5 5.69 -8.09 1.68
C GLU A 5 4.34 -8.22 0.97
N LYS A 6 3.50 -9.17 1.42
CA LYS A 6 2.12 -9.30 0.94
C LYS A 6 1.23 -8.26 1.59
N ILE A 7 0.68 -7.35 0.79
CA ILE A 7 -0.26 -6.33 1.23
C ILE A 7 -1.68 -6.69 0.82
N LYS A 8 -2.65 -6.31 1.63
CA LYS A 8 -4.08 -6.49 1.40
C LYS A 8 -4.73 -5.12 1.29
N VAL A 9 -5.52 -4.94 0.23
CA VAL A 9 -6.40 -3.79 0.06
C VAL A 9 -7.67 -4.04 0.87
N MET A 10 -7.99 -3.15 1.82
CA MET A 10 -9.09 -3.40 2.75
C MET A 10 -10.48 -3.30 2.08
N SER A 11 -10.66 -2.41 1.09
CA SER A 11 -11.96 -2.28 0.42
C SER A 11 -12.30 -3.46 -0.51
N THR A 12 -11.32 -3.96 -1.27
CA THR A 12 -11.50 -5.03 -2.26
C THR A 12 -11.20 -6.42 -1.69
N GLY A 13 -10.46 -6.48 -0.58
CA GLY A 13 -9.98 -7.72 0.03
C GLY A 13 -8.83 -8.41 -0.74
N GLN A 14 -8.40 -7.84 -1.88
CA GLN A 14 -7.38 -8.44 -2.72
C GLN A 14 -5.98 -8.31 -2.10
N VAL A 15 -5.14 -9.31 -2.34
CA VAL A 15 -3.78 -9.39 -1.83
C VAL A 15 -2.79 -9.23 -2.99
N TYR A 16 -1.81 -8.36 -2.82
CA TYR A 16 -0.76 -8.07 -3.78
C TYR A 16 0.63 -8.14 -3.12
N ASN A 17 1.68 -8.26 -3.93
CA ASN A 17 3.06 -8.18 -3.45
C ASN A 17 3.57 -6.75 -3.59
N ALA A 18 4.26 -6.24 -2.57
CA ALA A 18 4.94 -4.95 -2.63
C ALA A 18 6.24 -5.06 -3.44
N ASP A 19 6.16 -4.96 -4.77
CA ASP A 19 7.30 -5.17 -5.66
C ASP A 19 8.37 -4.09 -5.49
N ARG A 20 7.95 -2.82 -5.50
CA ARG A 20 8.83 -1.66 -5.34
C ARG A 20 8.13 -0.59 -4.51
N LEU A 21 8.90 0.06 -3.66
CA LEU A 21 8.43 1.17 -2.85
C LEU A 21 9.54 2.21 -2.70
N GLY A 22 9.18 3.41 -2.31
CA GLY A 22 10.15 4.48 -2.17
C GLY A 22 9.53 5.81 -1.80
N ILE A 23 10.35 6.86 -1.85
CA ILE A 23 9.96 8.23 -1.55
C ILE A 23 10.24 9.13 -2.75
N PHE A 24 9.71 10.36 -2.70
CA PHE A 24 10.01 11.42 -3.67
C PHE A 24 10.90 12.49 -3.04
N THR A 25 12.04 12.78 -3.67
CA THR A 25 12.94 13.87 -3.27
C THR A 25 13.51 14.59 -4.48
N PRO A 26 12.81 15.56 -5.07
CA PRO A 26 11.67 15.38 -6.00
C PRO A 26 11.84 14.26 -7.05
N LYS A 27 13.05 13.74 -7.28
CA LYS A 27 13.27 12.51 -8.06
C LYS A 27 12.82 11.29 -7.26
N ARG A 28 12.47 10.21 -7.96
CA ARG A 28 12.10 8.93 -7.33
C ARG A 28 13.33 8.28 -6.72
N VAL A 29 13.26 7.96 -5.44
CA VAL A 29 14.28 7.19 -4.71
C VAL A 29 13.64 5.91 -4.20
N GLU A 30 14.13 4.76 -4.66
CA GLU A 30 13.73 3.46 -4.14
C GLU A 30 14.21 3.27 -2.70
N ARG A 31 13.37 2.63 -1.89
CA ARG A 31 13.67 2.23 -0.52
C ARG A 31 13.21 0.81 -0.31
N ASP A 32 13.84 0.12 0.63
CA ASP A 32 13.44 -1.25 0.99
C ASP A 32 12.26 -1.28 1.97
N THR A 33 12.04 -0.17 2.69
CA THR A 33 10.98 -0.05 3.69
C THR A 33 10.38 1.35 3.72
N LEU A 34 9.07 1.43 3.97
CA LEU A 34 8.36 2.63 4.43
C LEU A 34 7.90 2.40 5.87
N HIS A 35 8.32 3.29 6.77
CA HIS A 35 8.01 3.31 8.19
C HIS A 35 6.74 4.11 8.48
N CYS A 36 6.28 4.01 9.73
CA CYS A 36 5.12 4.78 10.19
C CYS A 36 5.40 6.28 10.09
N GLY A 37 4.46 7.04 9.53
CA GLY A 37 4.58 8.49 9.33
C GLY A 37 5.31 8.91 8.04
N GLU A 38 5.91 7.97 7.31
CA GLU A 38 6.56 8.28 6.03
C GLU A 38 5.53 8.32 4.88
N VAL A 39 5.74 9.26 3.96
CA VAL A 39 4.95 9.39 2.73
C VAL A 39 5.80 8.95 1.55
N GLY A 40 5.23 8.10 0.70
CA GLY A 40 5.97 7.48 -0.40
C GLY A 40 5.06 6.94 -1.50
N TRP A 41 5.65 6.16 -2.38
CA TRP A 41 4.97 5.46 -3.47
C TRP A 41 5.18 3.95 -3.33
N LEU A 42 4.23 3.19 -3.88
CA LEU A 42 4.22 1.74 -3.87
C LEU A 42 3.77 1.22 -5.25
N VAL A 43 4.45 0.19 -5.74
CA VAL A 43 4.13 -0.54 -6.97
C VAL A 43 3.89 -2.00 -6.60
N CYS A 44 2.74 -2.54 -6.99
CA CYS A 44 2.28 -3.87 -6.56
C CYS A 44 1.44 -4.60 -7.64
N ALA A 45 1.81 -4.43 -8.92
CA ALA A 45 1.20 -5.09 -10.08
C ALA A 45 -0.35 -5.06 -10.13
N ILE A 46 -0.96 -4.01 -9.59
CA ILE A 46 -2.41 -3.82 -9.63
C ILE A 46 -2.83 -3.51 -11.07
N LYS A 47 -3.69 -4.36 -11.64
CA LYS A 47 -4.11 -4.29 -13.05
C LYS A 47 -5.07 -3.13 -13.36
N ASP A 48 -5.94 -2.80 -12.40
CA ASP A 48 -6.97 -1.78 -12.53
C ASP A 48 -6.81 -0.76 -11.40
N ILE A 49 -6.92 0.53 -11.71
CA ILE A 49 -6.94 1.61 -10.73
C ILE A 49 -8.05 1.43 -9.68
N THR A 50 -9.14 0.73 -10.02
CA THR A 50 -10.21 0.37 -9.08
C THR A 50 -9.76 -0.64 -8.01
N GLY A 51 -8.61 -1.29 -8.23
CA GLY A 51 -8.00 -2.22 -7.29
C GLY A 51 -7.37 -1.55 -6.07
N ALA A 52 -7.07 -0.25 -6.13
CA ALA A 52 -6.61 0.57 -5.00
C ALA A 52 -7.24 1.98 -5.07
N PRO A 53 -8.51 2.12 -4.66
CA PRO A 53 -9.22 3.39 -4.75
C PRO A 53 -8.63 4.44 -3.79
N VAL A 54 -8.78 5.72 -4.17
CA VAL A 54 -8.23 6.84 -3.39
C VAL A 54 -8.91 6.89 -2.01
N GLY A 55 -8.09 6.97 -0.95
CA GLY A 55 -8.55 7.01 0.43
C GLY A 55 -8.73 5.64 1.08
N ASP A 56 -8.45 4.54 0.37
CA ASP A 56 -8.49 3.20 0.94
C ASP A 56 -7.30 2.92 1.87
N THR A 57 -7.42 1.85 2.66
CA THR A 57 -6.40 1.39 3.59
C THR A 57 -5.70 0.15 3.06
N LEU A 58 -4.37 0.19 3.01
CA LEU A 58 -3.52 -0.97 2.77
C LEU A 58 -3.04 -1.53 4.10
N THR A 59 -3.11 -2.85 4.26
CA THR A 59 -2.60 -3.54 5.44
C THR A 59 -1.74 -4.74 5.06
N THR A 60 -1.00 -5.34 5.99
CA THR A 60 -0.23 -6.55 5.69
C THR A 60 -1.16 -7.77 5.70
N SER A 61 -0.95 -8.73 4.80
CA SER A 61 -1.77 -9.95 4.77
C SER A 61 -1.47 -10.88 5.94
N ARG A 62 -0.26 -10.83 6.51
CA ARG A 62 0.16 -11.68 7.64
C ARG A 62 -0.39 -11.17 8.97
N MET A 63 -0.43 -9.86 9.15
CA MET A 63 -0.97 -9.19 10.34
C MET A 63 -1.87 -8.04 9.85
N PRO A 64 -3.11 -8.36 9.42
CA PRO A 64 -4.03 -7.35 8.96
C PRO A 64 -4.47 -6.45 10.12
N ALA A 65 -4.72 -5.19 9.82
CA ALA A 65 -5.33 -4.27 10.76
C ALA A 65 -6.79 -4.67 11.00
N ASP A 66 -7.25 -4.55 12.24
CA ASP A 66 -8.62 -4.95 12.64
C ASP A 66 -9.70 -4.12 11.96
N LYS A 67 -9.39 -2.85 11.66
CA LYS A 67 -10.32 -1.89 11.05
C LYS A 67 -9.61 -1.08 9.97
N ALA A 68 -10.31 -0.81 8.88
CA ALA A 68 -9.87 0.17 7.88
C ALA A 68 -9.90 1.58 8.48
N LEU A 69 -9.10 2.50 7.92
CA LEU A 69 -9.12 3.89 8.34
C LEU A 69 -10.50 4.52 8.05
N PRO A 70 -11.01 5.34 8.98
CA PRO A 70 -12.28 6.02 8.78
C PRO A 70 -12.18 7.04 7.64
N GLY A 71 -13.29 7.26 6.94
CA GLY A 71 -13.39 8.32 5.92
C GLY A 71 -13.28 7.84 4.47
N PHE A 72 -13.00 6.56 4.22
CA PHE A 72 -13.13 6.00 2.88
C PHE A 72 -14.59 6.00 2.43
N LYS A 73 -14.88 6.68 1.32
CA LYS A 73 -16.20 6.69 0.66
C LYS A 73 -16.03 5.99 -0.69
N LYS A 74 -16.88 5.00 -0.94
CA LYS A 74 -16.86 4.18 -2.16
C LYS A 74 -17.53 4.91 -3.32
#